data_AF-A0A2W4L518-F1
#
_entry.id   AF-A0A2W4L518-F1
#
_cell.length_a   1.000
_cell.length_b   1.000
_cell.length_c   1.000
_cell.angle_alpha   90.00
_cell.angle_beta   90.00
_cell.angle_gamma   90.00
#
_symmetry.space_group_name_H-M   'P 1'
#
loop_
_entity.id
_entity.type
_entity.pdbx_description
1 polymer ?
#
loop_
_entity_poly.entity_id
_entity_poly.type
_entity_poly.pdbx_seq_one_letter_code
_entity_poly.pdbx_strand_id
1 'polypeptide(L)'
;MVFDEVYGFLPPHPANPPTKRPLVALLKQARAFGVGIVVATQNPMDLDYRALSNAGVWAIGRLQTDADRLRVMEGLGGGEDGLSRAELGSIAKRLRQRWFLLRNAHSRGGTVLLQTRWSLSWMRGPMTRVEIQRARELHAGADGVRAVAEPSLVEAASG
;
A
#
# COMPACT_ATOMS: atom_id res chain seq x y z
N MET A 1 2.99 -9.49 -2.22
CA MET A 1 1.76 -8.75 -2.53
C MET A 1 1.85 -7.37 -1.91
N VAL A 2 1.41 -6.33 -2.61
CA VAL A 2 1.50 -4.93 -2.16
C VAL A 2 0.13 -4.27 -2.28
N PHE A 3 -0.33 -3.62 -1.20
CA PHE A 3 -1.50 -2.75 -1.21
C PHE A 3 -1.03 -1.32 -0.95
N ASP A 4 -1.21 -0.47 -1.95
CA ASP A 4 -1.09 0.98 -1.77
C ASP A 4 -2.46 1.55 -1.44
N GLU A 5 -2.49 2.49 -0.51
CA GLU A 5 -3.69 3.04 0.12
C GLU A 5 -4.77 1.99 0.47
N VAL A 6 -4.52 1.23 1.54
CA VAL A 6 -5.42 0.16 2.02
C VAL A 6 -6.74 0.68 2.66
N TYR A 7 -6.97 1.99 2.63
CA TYR A 7 -8.24 2.59 3.04
C TYR A 7 -9.45 1.89 2.39
N GLY A 8 -10.50 1.65 3.17
CA GLY A 8 -11.73 0.99 2.69
C GLY A 8 -11.59 -0.52 2.47
N PHE A 9 -10.38 -1.08 2.38
CA PHE A 9 -10.16 -2.53 2.29
C PHE A 9 -10.08 -3.21 3.66
N LEU A 10 -9.51 -2.50 4.64
CA LEU A 10 -9.33 -2.99 6.02
C LEU A 10 -9.84 -1.97 7.05
N PRO A 11 -11.10 -1.48 6.96
CA PRO A 11 -11.59 -0.43 7.83
C PRO A 11 -11.77 -0.94 9.27
N PRO A 12 -11.73 -0.07 10.29
CA PRO A 12 -12.05 -0.42 11.67
C PRO A 12 -13.52 -0.85 11.81
N HIS A 13 -13.82 -1.58 12.89
CA HIS A 13 -15.21 -1.96 13.23
C HIS A 13 -16.09 -0.70 13.38
N PRO A 14 -17.37 -0.70 12.93
CA PRO A 14 -18.18 -1.84 12.46
C PRO A 14 -18.10 -2.16 10.96
N ALA A 15 -17.33 -1.40 10.17
CA ALA A 15 -17.26 -1.63 8.72
C ALA A 15 -16.64 -3.01 8.39
N ASN A 16 -17.32 -3.75 7.51
CA ASN A 16 -16.93 -5.12 7.14
C ASN A 16 -17.15 -5.40 5.65
N PRO A 17 -16.34 -4.79 4.77
CA PRO A 17 -16.40 -5.07 3.33
C PRO A 17 -15.96 -6.51 3.03
N PRO A 18 -16.37 -7.09 1.88
CA PRO A 18 -15.97 -8.45 1.47
C PRO A 18 -14.45 -8.68 1.43
N THR A 19 -13.67 -7.61 1.27
CA THR A 19 -12.21 -7.58 1.21
C THR A 19 -11.54 -7.75 2.58
N LYS A 20 -12.23 -7.40 3.68
CA LYS A 20 -11.65 -7.41 5.03
C LYS A 20 -11.26 -8.81 5.49
N ARG A 21 -12.16 -9.80 5.35
CA ARG A 21 -11.91 -11.18 5.82
C ARG A 21 -10.71 -11.83 5.10
N PRO A 22 -10.61 -11.81 3.76
CA PRO A 22 -9.43 -12.30 3.06
C PRO A 22 -8.12 -11.59 3.47
N LEU A 23 -8.14 -10.26 3.61
CA LEU A 23 -6.94 -9.50 4.01
C LEU A 23 -6.46 -9.85 5.42
N VAL A 24 -7.38 -9.98 6.38
CA VAL A 24 -7.03 -10.42 7.74
C VAL A 24 -6.46 -11.84 7.72
N ALA A 25 -7.01 -12.75 6.92
CA ALA A 25 -6.48 -14.10 6.78
C ALA A 25 -5.06 -14.10 6.21
N LEU A 26 -4.82 -13.29 5.18
CA LEU A 26 -3.50 -13.11 4.58
C LEU A 26 -2.51 -12.54 5.61
N LEU A 27 -2.87 -11.48 6.35
CA LEU A 27 -2.00 -10.92 7.40
C LEU A 27 -1.63 -11.93 8.50
N LYS A 28 -2.52 -12.87 8.82
CA LYS A 28 -2.29 -13.89 9.85
C LYS A 28 -1.52 -15.12 9.34
N GLN A 29 -1.77 -15.56 8.11
CA GLN A 29 -1.38 -16.89 7.65
C GLN A 29 -0.38 -16.88 6.48
N ALA A 30 -0.23 -15.77 5.74
CA ALA A 30 0.58 -15.72 4.52
C ALA A 30 2.05 -16.16 4.72
N ARG A 31 2.60 -15.94 5.93
CA ARG A 31 3.94 -16.41 6.31
C ARG A 31 4.11 -17.92 6.13
N ALA A 32 3.10 -18.73 6.49
CA ALA A 32 3.16 -20.19 6.37
C ALA A 32 3.27 -20.66 4.91
N PHE A 33 2.85 -19.81 3.97
CA PHE A 33 2.85 -20.08 2.54
C PHE A 33 3.98 -19.34 1.81
N GLY A 34 4.91 -18.70 2.53
CA GLY A 34 6.01 -17.94 1.94
C GLY A 34 5.57 -16.64 1.25
N VAL A 35 4.37 -16.13 1.52
CA VAL A 35 3.84 -14.93 0.89
C VAL A 35 4.08 -13.71 1.78
N GLY A 36 4.85 -12.75 1.27
CA GLY A 36 5.05 -11.43 1.89
C GLY A 36 3.96 -10.44 1.52
N ILE A 37 3.52 -9.63 2.48
CA ILE A 37 2.50 -8.59 2.30
C ILE A 37 3.08 -7.26 2.76
N VAL A 38 2.98 -6.25 1.89
CA VAL A 38 3.27 -4.86 2.22
C VAL A 38 1.98 -4.07 2.13
N VAL A 39 1.66 -3.35 3.19
CA VAL A 39 0.46 -2.51 3.29
C VAL A 39 0.91 -1.07 3.53
N ALA A 40 0.45 -0.15 2.69
CA ALA A 40 0.71 1.28 2.81
C ALA A 40 -0.59 2.07 2.97
N THR A 41 -0.54 3.15 3.74
CA THR A 41 -1.66 4.07 3.94
C THR A 41 -1.17 5.45 4.33
N GLN A 42 -1.93 6.47 3.96
CA GLN A 42 -1.74 7.83 4.46
C GLN A 42 -2.54 8.10 5.74
N ASN A 43 -3.64 7.38 5.97
CA ASN A 43 -4.50 7.59 7.13
C ASN A 43 -4.52 6.37 8.08
N PRO A 44 -3.69 6.37 9.14
CA PRO A 44 -3.63 5.23 10.06
C PRO A 44 -4.90 5.06 10.90
N MET A 45 -5.72 6.10 11.04
CA MET A 45 -6.96 6.03 11.84
C MET A 45 -8.05 5.20 11.18
N ASP A 46 -8.03 5.14 9.84
CA ASP A 46 -9.04 4.45 9.05
C ASP A 46 -8.74 2.96 8.85
N LEU A 47 -7.80 2.42 9.64
CA LEU A 47 -7.38 1.03 9.55
C LEU A 47 -7.70 0.23 10.80
N ASP A 48 -8.02 -1.05 10.58
CA ASP A 48 -8.11 -2.04 11.64
C ASP A 48 -6.70 -2.38 12.17
N TYR A 49 -6.22 -1.55 13.09
CA TYR A 49 -4.97 -1.72 13.81
C TYR A 49 -4.80 -3.10 14.48
N ARG A 50 -5.88 -3.79 14.86
CA ARG A 50 -5.79 -5.14 15.45
C ARG A 50 -5.42 -6.18 14.39
N ALA A 51 -5.79 -5.95 13.14
CA ALA A 51 -5.30 -6.77 12.04
C ALA A 51 -3.82 -6.46 11.77
N LEU A 52 -3.41 -5.19 11.83
CA LEU A 52 -2.03 -4.77 11.60
C LEU A 52 -1.04 -5.20 12.69
N SER A 53 -1.48 -5.51 13.92
CA SER A 53 -0.58 -6.04 14.95
C SER A 53 0.11 -7.36 14.57
N ASN A 54 -0.38 -8.05 13.53
CA ASN A 54 0.27 -9.23 12.95
C ASN A 54 1.45 -8.87 12.03
N ALA A 55 1.66 -7.58 11.71
CA ALA A 55 2.77 -7.14 10.89
C ALA A 55 4.09 -7.29 11.66
N GLY A 56 5.01 -8.07 11.08
CA GLY A 56 6.33 -8.29 11.66
C GLY A 56 7.28 -7.09 11.53
N VAL A 57 7.03 -6.18 10.59
CA VAL A 57 7.84 -4.99 10.35
C VAL A 57 6.92 -3.78 10.16
N TRP A 58 7.26 -2.68 10.82
CA TRP A 58 6.57 -1.40 10.75
C TRP A 58 7.54 -0.33 10.24
N ALA A 59 7.13 0.42 9.22
CA ALA A 59 7.85 1.59 8.74
C ALA A 59 6.94 2.82 8.91
N ILE A 60 7.23 3.65 9.90
CA ILE A 60 6.36 4.76 10.30
C ILE A 60 6.99 6.08 9.86
N GLY A 61 6.28 6.81 9.01
CA GLY A 61 6.68 8.16 8.61
C GLY A 61 6.37 9.22 9.68
N ARG A 62 6.43 10.48 9.29
CA ARG A 62 6.07 11.59 10.19
C ARG A 62 4.58 11.56 10.51
N LEU A 63 4.25 11.49 11.80
CA LEU A 63 2.87 11.56 12.30
C LEU A 63 2.61 12.95 12.87
N GLN A 64 1.67 13.69 12.25
CA GLN A 64 1.44 15.10 12.56
C GLN A 64 0.55 15.28 13.78
N THR A 65 -0.55 14.54 13.87
CA THR A 65 -1.55 14.71 14.92
C THR A 65 -1.26 13.81 16.13
N ASP A 66 -1.81 14.19 17.28
CA ASP A 66 -1.71 13.41 18.51
C ASP A 66 -2.50 12.09 18.42
N ALA A 67 -3.65 12.12 17.75
CA ALA A 67 -4.51 10.96 17.53
C ALA A 67 -3.80 9.89 16.68
N ASP A 68 -3.21 10.27 15.54
CA ASP A 68 -2.48 9.33 14.67
C ASP A 68 -1.33 8.66 15.42
N ARG A 69 -0.59 9.45 16.22
CA ARG A 69 0.51 8.91 17.04
C ARG A 69 0.00 7.90 18.04
N LEU A 70 -1.00 8.26 18.86
CA LEU A 70 -1.52 7.35 19.86
C LEU A 70 -1.94 6.02 19.21
N ARG A 71 -2.64 6.11 18.08
CA ARG A 71 -3.14 4.97 17.34
C ARG A 71 -2.06 4.05 16.79
N VAL A 72 -1.06 4.64 16.13
CA VAL A 72 0.06 3.87 15.58
C VAL A 72 0.89 3.26 16.71
N MET A 73 1.10 3.98 17.82
CA MET A 73 1.84 3.49 18.98
C MET A 73 1.11 2.39 19.76
N GLU A 74 -0.23 2.36 19.72
CA GLU A 74 -1.01 1.21 20.22
C GLU A 74 -0.82 -0.04 19.38
N GLY A 75 -0.80 0.10 18.06
CA GLY A 75 -0.60 -0.99 17.10
C GLY A 75 0.83 -1.54 17.10
N LEU A 76 1.81 -0.68 17.42
CA LEU A 76 3.16 -1.09 17.75
C LEU A 76 3.12 -1.96 19.02
N GLY A 77 3.31 -3.27 18.84
CA GLY A 77 3.46 -4.22 19.93
C GLY A 77 4.59 -3.82 20.90
N GLY A 78 4.65 -4.48 22.06
CA GLY A 78 5.83 -4.37 22.93
C GLY A 78 7.07 -4.89 22.20
N GLY A 79 8.20 -4.22 22.38
CA GLY A 79 9.48 -4.64 21.84
C GLY A 79 10.54 -4.53 22.94
N GLU A 80 11.55 -5.37 22.84
CA GLU A 80 12.63 -5.47 23.84
C GLU A 80 13.66 -4.34 23.71
N ASP A 81 13.36 -3.31 22.92
CA ASP A 81 14.27 -2.25 22.54
C ASP A 81 14.37 -1.09 23.54
N GLY A 82 13.74 -1.24 24.71
CA GLY A 82 13.85 -0.33 25.85
C GLY A 82 13.18 1.03 25.65
N LEU A 83 12.70 1.36 24.45
CA LEU A 83 12.00 2.60 24.14
C LEU A 83 10.52 2.51 24.50
N SER A 84 10.06 3.47 25.30
CA SER A 84 8.65 3.65 25.59
C SER A 84 7.87 4.12 24.35
N ARG A 85 6.56 3.85 24.33
CA ARG A 85 5.64 4.38 23.30
C ARG A 85 5.70 5.91 23.19
N ALA A 86 5.93 6.60 24.31
CA ALA A 86 6.04 8.06 24.34
C ALA A 86 7.30 8.54 23.62
N GLU A 87 8.44 7.87 23.82
CA GLU A 87 9.70 8.19 23.14
C GLU A 87 9.60 7.93 21.64
N LEU A 88 9.03 6.78 21.25
CA LEU A 88 8.78 6.46 19.83
C LEU A 88 7.86 7.49 19.17
N GLY A 89 6.80 7.92 19.86
CA GLY A 89 5.92 8.99 19.41
C GLY A 89 6.64 10.33 19.24
N SER A 90 7.52 10.69 20.17
CA SER A 90 8.34 11.91 20.10
C SER A 90 9.34 11.88 18.94
N ILE A 91 9.94 10.71 18.65
CA ILE A 91 10.80 10.52 17.47
C ILE A 91 9.96 10.67 16.20
N ALA A 92 8.82 9.97 16.10
CA ALA A 92 7.93 10.00 14.92
C ALA A 92 7.45 11.43 14.60
N LYS A 93 7.20 12.26 15.61
CA LYS A 93 6.82 13.68 15.45
C LYS A 93 7.93 14.53 14.80
N ARG A 94 9.19 14.21 15.08
CA ARG A 94 10.38 14.96 14.63
C ARG A 94 10.98 14.45 13.31
N LEU A 95 10.48 13.32 12.79
CA LEU A 95 10.96 12.77 11.51
C LEU A 95 10.86 13.80 10.40
N ARG A 96 11.94 13.97 9.63
CA ARG A 96 11.93 14.79 8.41
C ARG A 96 11.29 14.01 7.26
N GLN A 97 10.97 14.71 6.17
CA GLN A 97 10.51 14.05 4.95
C GLN A 97 11.51 12.96 4.52
N ARG A 98 11.01 11.82 4.04
CA ARG A 98 11.79 10.64 3.60
C ARG A 98 12.47 9.83 4.72
N TRP A 99 12.25 10.19 5.97
CA TRP A 99 12.70 9.40 7.12
C TRP A 99 11.56 8.59 7.70
N PHE A 100 11.88 7.36 8.07
CA PHE A 100 10.96 6.40 8.65
C PHE A 100 11.56 5.81 9.93
N LEU A 101 10.72 5.66 10.95
CA LEU A 101 10.99 4.83 12.10
C LEU A 101 10.71 3.37 11.71
N LEU A 102 11.74 2.55 11.61
CA LEU A 102 11.62 1.15 11.25
C LEU A 102 11.70 0.29 12.51
N ARG A 103 10.69 -0.56 12.72
CA ARG A 103 10.63 -1.49 13.83
C ARG A 103 10.32 -2.89 13.35
N ASN A 104 11.10 -3.86 13.80
CA ASN A 104 10.85 -5.27 13.53
C ASN A 104 10.47 -5.97 14.85
N ALA A 105 9.27 -6.54 14.89
CA ALA A 105 8.73 -7.21 16.07
C ALA A 105 9.54 -8.46 16.49
N HIS A 106 10.34 -9.02 15.59
CA HIS A 106 11.15 -10.22 15.82
C HIS A 106 12.63 -9.91 16.04
N SER A 107 13.07 -8.66 15.85
CA SER A 107 14.49 -8.30 15.96
C SER A 107 14.81 -7.74 17.33
N ARG A 108 15.87 -8.26 17.96
CA ARG A 108 16.45 -7.71 19.19
C ARG A 108 17.28 -6.43 18.95
N GLY A 109 17.58 -6.10 17.70
CA GLY A 109 18.37 -4.91 17.33
C GLY A 109 17.61 -3.58 17.52
N GLY A 110 16.36 -3.65 17.95
CA GLY A 110 15.52 -2.51 18.26
C GLY A 110 15.13 -1.61 17.10
N THR A 111 14.65 -0.42 17.43
CA THR A 111 14.12 0.54 16.47
C THR A 111 15.26 1.27 15.75
N VAL A 112 15.19 1.32 14.42
CA VAL A 112 16.20 1.99 13.58
C VAL A 112 15.57 3.08 12.73
N LEU A 113 16.35 4.10 12.35
CA LEU A 113 15.92 5.12 11.41
C LEU A 113 16.32 4.73 9.99
N LEU A 114 15.33 4.74 9.09
CA LEU A 114 15.51 4.46 7.67
C LEU A 114 15.29 5.74 6.88
N GLN A 115 16.31 6.16 6.13
CA GLN A 115 16.17 7.21 5.12
C GLN A 115 16.04 6.57 3.74
N THR A 116 15.06 7.00 2.95
CA THR A 116 15.00 6.55 1.55
C THR A 116 16.17 7.14 0.77
N ARG A 117 16.87 6.29 0.00
CA ARG A 117 17.96 6.72 -0.88
C ARG A 117 17.38 7.48 -2.05
N TRP A 118 16.96 6.79 -3.11
CA TRP A 118 16.25 7.37 -4.25
C TRP A 118 14.99 6.54 -4.54
N SER A 119 13.82 7.15 -4.43
CA SER A 119 12.58 6.59 -4.98
C SER A 119 12.60 6.85 -6.49
N LEU A 120 13.24 5.96 -7.24
CA LEU A 120 13.36 6.05 -8.69
C LEU A 120 11.99 5.76 -9.31
N SER A 121 11.28 6.81 -9.73
CA SER A 121 10.07 6.66 -10.54
C SER A 121 10.48 6.64 -12.01
N TRP A 122 10.65 5.46 -12.58
CA TRP A 122 10.79 5.30 -14.04
C TRP A 122 9.48 5.60 -14.78
N MET A 123 8.37 5.72 -14.05
CA MET A 123 7.10 6.13 -14.61
C MET A 123 7.16 7.61 -14.95
N ARG A 124 6.69 7.96 -16.15
CA ARG A 124 6.75 9.28 -16.82
C ARG A 124 6.01 10.41 -16.08
N GLY A 125 5.66 10.22 -14.81
CA GLY A 125 4.70 11.04 -14.07
C GLY A 125 3.26 10.75 -14.51
N PRO A 126 2.27 11.45 -13.92
CA PRO A 126 0.88 11.37 -14.36
C PRO A 126 0.76 11.87 -15.80
N MET A 127 -0.03 11.19 -16.63
CA MET A 127 -0.29 11.62 -18.01
C MET A 127 -0.92 13.02 -18.04
N THR A 128 -0.41 13.89 -18.90
CA THR A 128 -1.02 15.19 -19.18
C THR A 128 -2.35 15.00 -19.89
N ARG A 129 -3.22 16.02 -19.85
CA ARG A 129 -4.50 15.99 -20.58
C ARG A 129 -4.31 15.73 -22.08
N VAL A 130 -3.24 16.27 -22.65
CA VAL A 130 -2.87 16.10 -24.07
C VAL A 130 -2.50 14.64 -24.35
N GLU A 131 -1.70 14.01 -23.49
CA GLU A 131 -1.34 12.59 -23.62
C GLU A 131 -2.55 11.67 -23.46
N ILE A 132 -3.48 12.01 -22.55
CA ILE A 132 -4.74 11.27 -22.39
C ILE A 132 -5.59 11.36 -23.66
N GLN A 133 -5.72 12.55 -24.24
CA GLN A 133 -6.47 12.76 -25.48
C GLN A 133 -5.86 11.97 -26.64
N ARG A 134 -4.53 12.05 -26.81
CA ARG A 134 -3.81 11.30 -27.84
C ARG A 134 -3.94 9.78 -27.67
N ALA A 135 -3.90 9.28 -26.43
CA ALA A 135 -4.09 7.86 -26.15
C ALA A 135 -5.51 7.39 -26.51
N ARG A 136 -6.53 8.22 -26.26
CA ARG A 136 -7.92 7.94 -26.65
C ARG A 136 -8.10 7.89 -28.16
N GLU A 137 -7.49 8.83 -28.88
CA GLU A 137 -7.53 8.87 -30.36
C GLU A 137 -6.85 7.64 -30.98
N LEU A 138 -5.69 7.23 -30.43
CA LEU A 138 -4.99 6.00 -30.86
C LEU A 138 -5.81 4.74 -30.57
N HIS A 139 -6.52 4.67 -29.44
CA HIS A 139 -7.39 3.54 -29.11
C HIS A 139 -8.59 3.47 -30.06
N ALA A 140 -9.27 4.59 -30.31
CA ALA A 140 -10.38 4.65 -31.25
C ALA A 140 -9.96 4.31 -32.70
N GLY A 141 -8.76 4.72 -33.12
CA GLY A 141 -8.18 4.33 -34.40
C GLY A 141 -7.87 2.83 -34.49
N ALA A 142 -7.44 2.21 -33.39
CA ALA A 142 -7.15 0.77 -33.34
C ALA A 142 -8.41 -0.10 -33.42
N ASP A 143 -9.53 0.36 -32.85
CA ASP A 143 -10.83 -0.31 -32.99
C ASP A 143 -11.36 -0.21 -34.44
N GLY A 144 -11.09 0.91 -35.12
CA GLY A 144 -11.39 1.08 -36.55
C GLY A 144 -10.58 0.16 -37.47
N VAL A 145 -9.32 -0.13 -37.14
CA VAL A 145 -8.47 -1.05 -37.92
C VAL A 145 -8.89 -2.51 -37.71
N ARG A 146 -9.36 -2.90 -36.52
CA ARG A 146 -9.91 -4.25 -36.26
C ARG A 146 -11.19 -4.52 -37.05
N ALA A 147 -12.06 -3.53 -37.22
CA ALA A 147 -13.30 -3.68 -37.98
C ALA A 147 -13.07 -3.89 -39.50
N VAL A 148 -11.90 -3.52 -40.03
CA VAL A 148 -11.56 -3.67 -41.46
C VAL A 148 -10.85 -5.00 -41.76
N ALA A 149 -10.36 -5.71 -40.72
CA ALA A 149 -9.51 -6.89 -40.88
C ALA A 149 -10.23 -8.25 -40.76
N GLU A 150 -11.54 -8.28 -40.51
CA GLU A 150 -12.32 -9.52 -40.62
C GLU A 150 -12.93 -9.62 -42.03
N PRO A 151 -12.37 -10.42 -42.95
CA PRO A 151 -13.09 -10.76 -44.17
C PRO A 151 -14.35 -11.53 -43.77
N SER A 152 -15.51 -11.06 -44.23
CA SER A 152 -16.76 -11.78 -44.01
C SER A 152 -16.65 -13.18 -44.59
N LEU A 153 -16.89 -14.20 -43.76
CA LEU A 153 -16.89 -15.63 -44.12
C LEU A 153 -17.86 -16.00 -45.26
N VAL A 154 -18.64 -15.05 -45.77
CA VAL A 154 -19.65 -15.23 -46.83
C VAL A 154 -19.02 -15.13 -48.24
N GLU A 155 -17.90 -14.43 -48.43
CA GLU A 155 -17.26 -14.28 -49.75
C GLU A 155 -16.23 -15.39 -50.08
N ALA A 156 -15.82 -16.20 -49.11
CA ALA A 156 -14.88 -17.30 -49.33
C ALA A 156 -15.54 -18.61 -49.81
N ALA A 157 -16.86 -18.65 -49.95
CA ALA A 157 -17.64 -19.85 -50.28
C ALA A 157 -18.29 -19.84 -51.68
N SER A 158 -17.91 -18.91 -52.55
CA SER A 158 -18.51 -18.75 -53.90
C SER A 158 -17.51 -18.72 -55.05
N GLY A 159 -16.36 -19.39 -54.90
CA GLY A 159 -15.38 -19.62 -55.97
C GLY A 159 -15.10 -21.10 -56.17
#